data_AF-A0AB39BZF7-F1
#
_entry.id   AF-A0AB39BZF7-F1
#
_cell.length_a   1.000
_cell.length_b   1.000
_cell.length_c   1.000
_cell.angle_alpha   90.00
_cell.angle_beta   90.00
_cell.angle_gamma   90.00
#
_symmetry.space_group_name_H-M   'P 1'
#
loop_
_entity.id
_entity.type
_entity.pdbx_description
1 polymer ?
#
loop_
_entity_poly.entity_id
_entity_poly.type
_entity_poly.pdbx_seq_one_letter_code
_entity_poly.pdbx_strand_id
1 'polypeptide(L)' 'MVRDLTLQQIAESVSRPLLNASDKELEGFREIIEETIKVRESHINLKKLVENYSNSKVQRS' A
#
# COMPACT_ATOMS: atom_id res chain seq x y z
N MET A 1 25.22 -9.18 -0.12
CA MET A 1 25.09 -10.58 0.29
C MET A 1 23.62 -10.96 0.21
N VAL A 2 23.25 -11.81 -0.73
CA VAL A 2 21.93 -12.45 -0.71
C VAL A 2 21.94 -13.36 0.52
N ARG A 3 21.01 -13.16 1.46
CA ARG A 3 20.89 -14.05 2.61
C ARG A 3 20.25 -15.33 2.09
N ASP A 4 20.95 -16.46 2.18
CA ASP A 4 20.37 -17.78 1.95
C ASP A 4 19.39 -18.08 3.08
N LEU A 5 18.16 -17.59 2.93
CA LEU A 5 17.07 -17.87 3.86
C LEU A 5 16.53 -19.26 3.57
N THR A 6 16.37 -20.07 4.61
CA THR A 6 15.71 -21.36 4.48
C THR A 6 14.21 -21.15 4.22
N LEU A 7 13.53 -22.13 3.59
CA LEU A 7 12.08 -22.07 3.39
C LEU A 7 11.31 -21.89 4.71
N GLN A 8 11.83 -22.47 5.80
CA GLN A 8 11.30 -22.28 7.14
C GLN A 8 11.39 -20.82 7.59
N GLN A 9 12.55 -20.17 7.41
CA GLN A 9 12.73 -18.75 7.77
C GLN A 9 11.83 -17.82 6.93
N ILE A 10 11.59 -18.18 5.66
CA ILE A 10 10.64 -17.47 4.80
C ILE A 10 9.22 -17.65 5.34
N ALA A 11 8.80 -18.88 5.65
CA ALA A 11 7.47 -19.15 6.20
C ALA A 11 7.25 -18.44 7.55
N GLU A 12 8.23 -18.45 8.45
CA GLU A 12 8.15 -17.75 9.73
C GLU A 12 8.00 -16.23 9.59
N SER A 13 8.45 -15.65 8.46
CA SER A 13 8.30 -14.22 8.16
C SER A 13 6.92 -13.85 7.59
N VAL A 14 6.14 -14.83 7.13
CA VAL A 14 4.83 -14.64 6.52
C VAL A 14 3.73 -15.01 7.53
N SER A 15 2.66 -14.22 7.58
CA SER A 15 1.55 -14.52 8.48
C SER A 15 0.89 -15.85 8.09
N ARG A 16 0.52 -16.67 9.07
CA ARG A 16 -0.13 -17.97 8.84
C ARG A 16 -1.37 -17.90 7.91
N PRO A 17 -2.22 -16.86 7.97
CA PRO A 17 -3.34 -16.72 7.05
C PRO A 17 -2.91 -16.58 5.58
N LEU A 18 -1.78 -15.92 5.30
CA LEU A 18 -1.25 -15.79 3.93
C LEU A 18 -0.59 -17.09 3.46
N LEU A 19 0.11 -17.80 4.34
CA LEU A 19 0.72 -19.10 3.99
C LEU A 19 -0.32 -20.19 3.68
N ASN A 20 -1.48 -20.13 4.32
CA ASN A 20 -2.54 -21.12 4.16
C ASN A 20 -3.63 -20.69 3.16
N ALA A 21 -3.47 -19.52 2.53
CA ALA A 21 -4.43 -19.00 1.57
C ALA A 21 -4.40 -19.79 0.27
N SER A 22 -5.57 -20.02 -0.31
CA SER A 22 -5.71 -20.49 -1.69
C SER A 22 -5.32 -19.39 -2.69
N ASP A 23 -5.01 -19.78 -3.93
CA ASP A 23 -4.71 -18.83 -5.02
C ASP A 23 -5.82 -17.78 -5.20
N LYS A 24 -7.08 -18.19 -5.02
CA LYS A 24 -8.24 -17.27 -5.09
C LYS A 24 -8.24 -16.24 -3.97
N GLU A 25 -7.87 -16.64 -2.75
CA GLU A 25 -7.76 -15.72 -1.61
C GLU A 25 -6.57 -14.77 -1.78
N LEU A 26 -5.44 -15.26 -2.31
CA LEU A 26 -4.28 -14.43 -2.64
C LEU A 26 -4.61 -13.37 -3.70
N GLU A 27 -5.38 -13.72 -4.73
CA GLU A 27 -5.84 -12.74 -5.71
C GLU A 27 -6.78 -11.70 -5.08
N GLY A 28 -7.71 -12.12 -4.21
CA GLY A 28 -8.54 -11.18 -3.46
C GLY A 28 -7.73 -10.22 -2.57
N PHE A 29 -6.67 -10.71 -1.91
CA PHE A 29 -5.75 -9.85 -1.15
C PHE A 29 -5.01 -8.87 -2.06
N ARG A 30 -4.61 -9.32 -3.26
CA ARG A 30 -3.96 -8.46 -4.24
C ARG A 30 -4.89 -7.33 -4.70
N GLU A 31 -6.14 -7.64 -5.05
CA GLU A 31 -7.15 -6.63 -5.42
C GLU A 31 -7.33 -5.57 -4.31
N ILE A 32 -7.41 -6.02 -3.04
CA ILE A 32 -7.51 -5.12 -1.88
C ILE A 32 -6.29 -4.19 -1.79
N ILE A 33 -5.08 -4.71 -2.00
CA ILE A 33 -3.85 -3.90 -1.98
C ILE A 33 -3.86 -2.88 -3.12
N GLU A 34 -4.26 -3.27 -4.32
CA GLU A 34 -4.36 -2.38 -5.48
C GLU A 34 -5.34 -1.22 -5.24
N GLU A 35 -6.53 -1.51 -4.70
CA GLU A 35 -7.51 -0.47 -4.33
C GLU A 35 -7.00 0.44 -3.19
N THR A 36 -6.30 -0.13 -2.21
CA THR A 36 -5.71 0.65 -1.11
C THR A 36 -4.66 1.64 -1.63
N ILE A 37 -3.85 1.24 -2.61
CA ILE A 37 -2.88 2.14 -3.26
C ILE A 37 -3.60 3.28 -3.99
N LYS A 38 -4.68 3.00 -4.73
CA LYS A 38 -5.47 4.03 -5.41
C LYS A 38 -6.06 5.06 -4.44
N VAL A 39 -6.58 4.59 -3.30
CA VAL A 39 -7.08 5.46 -2.22
C VAL A 39 -5.97 6.36 -1.67
N ARG A 40 -4.79 5.78 -1.39
CA ARG A 40 -3.62 6.54 -0.92
C ARG A 40 -3.21 7.65 -1.89
N GLU A 41 -3.09 7.34 -3.18
CA GLU A 41 -2.72 8.32 -4.20
C GLU A 41 -3.77 9.43 -4.32
N SER A 42 -5.05 9.08 -4.23
CA SER A 42 -6.15 10.05 -4.23
C SER A 42 -6.06 11.01 -3.04
N HIS A 43 -5.72 10.51 -1.85
CA HIS A 43 -5.46 11.34 -0.67
C HIS A 43 -4.27 12.29 -0.86
N ILE A 44 -3.16 11.81 -1.45
CA ILE A 44 -1.99 12.65 -1.75
C ILE A 44 -2.38 13.77 -2.71
N ASN A 45 -3.15 13.47 -3.75
CA ASN A 45 -3.61 14.46 -4.72
C ASN A 45 -4.53 15.50 -4.09
N LEU A 46 -5.46 15.08 -3.23
CA LEU A 46 -6.32 15.99 -2.49
C LEU A 46 -5.51 16.93 -1.59
N LYS A 47 -4.52 16.40 -0.86
CA LYS A 47 -3.63 17.21 -0.02
C LYS A 47 -2.94 18.29 -0.84
N LYS A 48 -2.35 17.94 -1.99
CA LYS A 48 -1.70 18.90 -2.90
C LYS A 48 -2.67 19.99 -3.37
N LEU A 49 -3.90 19.61 -3.72
CA LEU A 49 -4.93 20.56 -4.16
C LEU A 49 -5.28 21.57 -3.06
N VAL A 50 -5.47 21.09 -1.82
CA VAL A 50 -5.75 21.93 -0.66
C VAL A 50 -4.59 22.89 -0.37
N GLU A 51 -3.35 22.40 -0.38
CA GLU A 51 -2.16 23.21 -0.17
C GLU A 51 -2.03 24.30 -1.24
N ASN A 52 -2.22 23.95 -2.51
CA ASN A 52 -2.20 24.90 -3.62
C ASN A 52 -3.28 25.98 -3.48
N TYR A 53 -4.50 25.57 -3.12
CA TYR A 53 -5.61 26.51 -2.91
C TYR A 53 -5.32 27.48 -1.77
N SER A 54 -4.89 26.98 -0.62
CA SER A 54 -4.53 27.80 0.54
C SER A 54 -3.41 28.79 0.22
N ASN A 55 -2.35 28.35 -0.46
CA ASN A 55 -1.23 29.21 -0.87
C ASN A 55 -1.65 30.29 -1.88
N SER A 56 -2.57 29.97 -2.81
CA SER A 56 -3.08 30.93 -3.80
C SER A 56 -3.90 32.07 -3.19
N LYS A 57 -4.55 31.84 -2.03
CA LYS A 57 -5.27 32.87 -1.30
C LYS A 57 -4.35 33.77 -0.48
N VAL A 58 -3.31 33.21 0.12
CA VAL A 58 -2.31 33.97 0.90
C VAL A 58 -1.57 34.97 0.00
N GLN A 59 -1.30 34.63 -1.26
CA GLN A 59 -0.67 35.56 -2.22
C GLN A 59 -1.58 36.69 -2.74
N ARG A 60 -2.90 36.62 -2.51
CA ARG A 60 -3.86 37.67 -2.93
C ARG A 60 -4.27 38.62 -1.80
N SER A 61 -3.71 38.44 -0.61
CA SER A 61 -3.97 39.26 0.60
C SER A 61 -2.89 40.31 0.78
#